data_AF-A0A967IGT7-F1
#
_entry.id   AF-A0A967IGT7-F1
#
_cell.length_a   1.000
_cell.length_b   1.000
_cell.length_c   1.000
_cell.angle_alpha   90.00
_cell.angle_beta   90.00
_cell.angle_gamma   90.00
#
_symmetry.space_group_name_H-M   'P 1'
#
loop_
_entity.id
_entity.type
_entity.pdbx_description
1 polymer ?
#
loop_
_entity_poly.entity_id
_entity_poly.type
_entity_poly.pdbx_seq_one_letter_code
_entity_poly.pdbx_strand_id
1 'polypeptide(L)' 'VELMRRAASREEASLGIVLEMALVKLPLMAQQLVPFAVLFAGMFTFWRLTRNQELVVARGAGVSVWQFLLP' A
#
# COMPACT_ATOMS: atom_id res chain seq x y z
N VAL A 1 -0.27 12.69 15.86
CA VAL A 1 -0.34 14.04 16.50
C VAL A 1 -1.79 14.49 16.72
N GLU A 2 -2.65 14.47 15.70
CA GLU A 2 -4.05 14.94 15.84
C GLU A 2 -4.89 14.17 16.88
N LEU A 3 -4.72 12.84 17.01
CA LEU A 3 -5.42 12.05 18.05
C LEU A 3 -4.97 12.42 19.47
N MET A 4 -3.67 12.66 19.67
CA MET A 4 -3.11 13.10 20.95
C MET A 4 -3.59 14.52 21.31
N ARG A 5 -3.70 15.41 20.32
CA ARG A 5 -4.22 16.77 20.50
C ARG A 5 -5.69 16.75 20.95
N ARG A 6 -6.50 15.85 20.38
CA ARG A 6 -7.93 15.67 20.75
C ARG A 6 -8.11 14.95 22.09
N ALA A 7 -7.21 14.03 22.42
CA ALA A 7 -7.20 13.35 23.72
C ALA A 7 -6.81 14.31 24.85
N ALA A 8 -5.84 15.19 24.63
CA ALA A 8 -5.43 16.20 25.61
C ALA A 8 -6.56 17.20 25.99
N SER A 9 -7.57 17.36 25.13
CA SER A 9 -8.75 18.21 25.41
C SER A 9 -9.89 17.47 26.14
N ARG A 10 -9.73 16.19 26.48
CA ARG A 10 -10.74 15.34 27.10
C ARG A 10 -10.10 14.62 28.31
N GLU A 11 -10.41 15.03 29.54
CA GLU A 11 -9.82 14.47 30.77
C GLU A 11 -10.01 12.95 30.94
N GLU A 12 -11.01 12.35 30.29
CA GLU A 12 -11.31 10.91 30.33
C GLU A 12 -10.49 10.05 29.33
N ALA A 13 -9.75 10.68 28.41
CA ALA A 13 -9.03 9.97 27.36
C ALA A 13 -7.69 9.40 27.87
N SER A 14 -7.75 8.22 28.49
CA SER A 14 -6.55 7.44 28.82
C SER A 14 -5.74 7.07 27.57
N LEU A 15 -4.40 6.94 27.71
CA LEU A 15 -3.49 6.53 26.63
C LEU A 15 -3.92 5.22 25.95
N GLY A 16 -4.50 4.28 26.70
CA GLY A 16 -5.01 3.02 26.15
C GLY A 16 -6.14 3.23 25.15
N ILE A 17 -7.10 4.11 25.47
CA ILE A 17 -8.25 4.43 24.61
C ILE A 17 -7.77 5.11 23.32
N VAL A 18 -6.75 5.97 23.41
CA VAL A 18 -6.16 6.62 22.22
C VAL A 18 -5.48 5.60 21.31
N LEU A 19 -4.81 4.60 21.86
CA LEU A 19 -4.19 3.52 21.10
C LEU A 19 -5.25 2.67 20.38
N GLU A 20 -6.32 2.28 21.09
CA GLU A 20 -7.45 1.55 20.50
C GLU A 20 -8.12 2.33 19.36
N MET A 21 -8.38 3.62 19.58
CA MET A 21 -8.91 4.51 18.54
C MET A 21 -7.96 4.61 17.33
N ALA A 22 -6.65 4.65 17.56
CA ALA A 22 -5.67 4.67 16.48
C ALA A 22 -5.72 3.36 15.68
N LEU A 23 -5.75 2.20 16.35
CA LEU A 23 -5.84 0.89 15.72
C LEU A 23 -7.11 0.74 14.88
N VAL A 24 -8.27 1.16 15.38
CA VAL A 24 -9.54 1.12 14.64
C VAL A 24 -9.56 2.08 13.45
N LYS A 25 -8.75 3.15 13.48
CA LYS A 25 -8.61 4.08 12.35
C LYS A 25 -7.67 3.55 11.27
N LEU A 26 -6.74 2.65 11.60
CA LEU A 26 -5.76 2.11 10.64
C LEU A 26 -6.41 1.46 9.39
N PRO A 27 -7.47 0.62 9.48
CA PRO A 27 -8.11 0.03 8.30
C PRO A 27 -8.59 1.07 7.29
N LEU A 28 -9.21 2.15 7.76
CA LEU A 28 -9.70 3.23 6.91
C LEU A 28 -8.54 3.95 6.21
N MET A 29 -7.47 4.25 6.95
CA MET A 29 -6.28 4.88 6.39
C MET A 29 -5.58 3.95 5.38
N ALA A 30 -5.49 2.65 5.69
CA ALA A 30 -4.93 1.64 4.82
C ALA A 30 -5.70 1.56 3.50
N GLN A 31 -7.03 1.55 3.55
CA GLN A 31 -7.87 1.56 2.34
C GLN A 31 -7.59 2.77 1.44
N GLN A 32 -7.31 3.94 2.02
CA GLN A 32 -6.93 5.14 1.25
C GLN A 32 -5.51 5.04 0.67
N LEU A 33 -4.61 4.30 1.32
CA LEU A 33 -3.22 4.09 0.89
C LEU A 33 -3.08 2.97 -0.15
N VAL A 34 -3.97 1.98 -0.16
CA VAL A 34 -3.98 0.84 -1.10
C VAL A 34 -3.75 1.25 -2.56
N PRO A 35 -4.48 2.22 -3.16
CA PRO A 35 -4.27 2.58 -4.57
C PRO A 35 -2.83 3.03 -4.85
N PHE A 36 -2.22 3.80 -3.94
CA PHE A 36 -0.83 4.22 -4.08
C PHE A 36 0.13 3.06 -3.90
N ALA A 37 -0.09 2.21 -2.90
CA ALA A 37 0.73 1.04 -2.65
C ALA A 37 0.75 0.11 -3.87
N VAL A 38 -0.40 -0.11 -4.52
CA VAL A 38 -0.53 -0.92 -5.74
C VAL A 38 0.24 -0.28 -6.90
N LEU A 39 0.16 1.04 -7.09
CA LEU A 39 0.92 1.74 -8.13
C LEU A 39 2.44 1.56 -7.93
N PHE A 40 2.95 1.80 -6.72
CA PHE A 40 4.37 1.64 -6.42
C PHE A 40 4.83 0.19 -6.51
N ALA A 41 4.04 -0.76 -6.03
CA ALA A 41 4.33 -2.19 -6.15
C ALA A 41 4.38 -2.64 -7.63
N GLY A 42 3.43 -2.19 -8.45
CA GLY A 42 3.41 -2.45 -9.89
C GLY A 42 4.64 -1.87 -10.60
N MET A 43 4.96 -0.60 -10.34
CA MET A 43 6.17 0.04 -10.88
C MET A 43 7.45 -0.70 -10.47
N PHE A 44 7.57 -1.05 -9.19
CA PHE A 44 8.71 -1.79 -8.67
C PHE A 44 8.85 -3.17 -9.31
N THR A 45 7.73 -3.88 -9.49
CA THR A 45 7.68 -5.19 -10.13
C THR A 45 8.14 -5.10 -11.58
N PHE A 46 7.56 -4.19 -12.38
CA PHE A 46 7.99 -4.01 -13.77
C PHE A 46 9.42 -3.52 -13.90
N TRP A 47 9.88 -2.66 -12.99
CA TRP A 47 11.27 -2.21 -12.95
C TRP A 47 12.22 -3.39 -12.74
N ARG A 48 11.92 -4.27 -11.76
CA ARG A 48 12.71 -5.47 -11.52
C ARG A 48 12.73 -6.41 -12.72
N LEU A 49 11.58 -6.66 -13.34
CA LEU A 49 11.46 -7.54 -14.51
C LEU A 49 12.22 -6.98 -15.73
N THR A 50 12.20 -5.66 -15.90
CA THR A 50 12.98 -4.98 -16.94
C THR A 50 14.48 -5.12 -16.68
N ARG A 51 14.91 -4.94 -15.43
CA ARG A 51 16.33 -5.04 -15.03
C ARG A 51 16.89 -6.45 -15.26
N ASN A 52 16.07 -7.47 -15.05
CA ASN A 52 16.45 -8.87 -15.27
C ASN A 52 16.26 -9.35 -16.72
N GLN A 53 15.86 -8.46 -17.65
CA GLN A 53 15.51 -8.79 -19.05
C GLN A 53 14.37 -9.82 -19.21
N GLU A 54 13.63 -10.14 -18.14
CA GLU A 54 12.56 -11.12 -18.13
C GLU A 54 11.42 -10.73 -19.08
N LEU A 55 11.13 -9.42 -19.20
CA LEU A 55 10.15 -8.91 -20.17
C LEU A 55 10.58 -9.12 -21.62
N VAL A 56 11.88 -8.95 -21.91
CA VAL A 56 12.42 -9.12 -23.27
C VAL A 56 12.35 -10.59 -23.67
N VAL A 57 12.71 -11.50 -22.76
CA VAL A 57 12.62 -12.94 -22.96
C VAL A 57 11.16 -13.38 -23.16
N ALA A 58 10.23 -12.90 -22.32
CA ALA A 58 8.81 -13.22 -22.45
C ALA A 58 8.24 -12.76 -23.81
N ARG A 59 8.58 -11.55 -24.25
CA ARG A 59 8.18 -11.05 -25.58
C ARG A 59 8.79 -11.85 -26.72
N GLY A 60 10.06 -12.26 -26.60
CA GLY A 60 10.74 -13.14 -27.56
C GLY A 60 10.11 -14.52 -27.67
N ALA A 61 9.54 -15.03 -26.57
CA ALA A 61 8.79 -16.28 -26.54
C ALA A 61 7.34 -16.15 -27.07
N GLY A 62 6.94 -14.96 -27.54
CA GLY A 62 5.59 -14.71 -28.06
C GLY A 62 4.54 -14.39 -27.00
N VAL A 63 4.93 -14.21 -25.74
CA VAL A 63 3.98 -13.80 -24.68
C VAL A 63 3.55 -12.34 -24.94
N SER A 64 2.24 -12.13 -24.98
CA SER A 64 1.67 -10.80 -25.14
C SER A 64 1.59 -10.06 -23.81
N VAL A 65 1.52 -8.72 -23.88
CA VAL A 65 1.36 -7.89 -22.68
C VAL A 65 0.09 -8.28 -21.90
N TRP A 66 -0.99 -8.63 -22.59
CA TRP A 66 -2.24 -9.04 -21.95
C TRP A 66 -2.12 -10.34 -21.16
N GLN A 67 -1.39 -11.33 -21.68
CA GLN A 67 -1.11 -12.57 -20.95
C GLN A 67 -0.21 -12.33 -19.73
N PHE A 68 0.72 -11.38 -19.85
CA PHE A 68 1.63 -11.00 -18.79
C PHE A 68 0.97 -10.13 -17.69
N LEU A 69 -0.10 -9.41 -18.01
CA LEU A 69 -0.88 -8.60 -17.06
C LEU A 69 -1.98 -9.38 -16.33
N LEU A 70 -2.33 -10.56 -16.82
CA LEU A 70 -3.26 -11.46 -16.13
C LEU A 70 -2.52 -12.15 -14.96
N PRO A 71 -3.17 -12.29 -13.79
CA PRO A 71 -2.61 -13.06 -12.68
C PRO A 71 -2.44 -14.54 -13.01
#